data_AF-A0A7Y0X8D6-F1
#
_entry.id   AF-A0A7Y0X8D6-F1
#
_cell.length_a   1.000
_cell.length_b   1.000
_cell.length_c   1.000
_cell.angle_alpha   90.00
_cell.angle_beta   90.00
_cell.angle_gamma   90.00
#
_symmetry.space_group_name_H-M   'P 1'
#
loop_
_entity.id
_entity.type
_entity.pdbx_description
1 polymer ?
#
loop_
_entity_poly.entity_id
_entity_poly.type
_entity_poly.pdbx_seq_one_letter_code
_entity_poly.pdbx_strand_id
1 'polypeptide(L)'
;MSQKVVIDIAKRIDIPPEEFVGITRAVVHQQEQTGKRGSGDHMHLVLGKFTNSGKYLPDLQRKGVLHTIKVSFNAAVREVMGVDHSTYEAKKNYEGVAKKKAPQWKTKAAREREALNEKEQQLKQKNNDLGIKEMDLYFKGADLEEREKELGKQTKYTTMLAKLGIYLKKLDDAFVEGNERQYKRQLNRANKQIREIAQEEEAAFIDTPELQAATKDINQKIERFNEQSG
;
A
#
# COMPACT_ATOMS: atom_id res chain seq x y z
N MET A 1 21.41 -49.16 29.99
CA MET A 1 21.63 -49.65 28.62
C MET A 1 22.21 -51.06 28.74
N SER A 2 21.63 -52.07 28.09
CA SER A 2 22.18 -53.44 28.15
C SER A 2 23.62 -53.42 27.62
N GLN A 3 24.56 -54.02 28.36
CA GLN A 3 25.97 -54.12 27.96
C GLN A 3 26.13 -54.72 26.55
N LYS A 4 25.18 -55.57 26.15
CA LYS A 4 25.11 -56.20 24.84
C LYS A 4 25.12 -55.23 23.67
N VAL A 5 24.39 -54.10 23.78
CA VAL A 5 24.33 -53.11 22.69
C VAL A 5 25.70 -52.49 22.44
N VAL A 6 26.40 -52.14 23.52
CA VAL A 6 27.74 -51.54 23.45
C VAL A 6 28.74 -52.55 22.90
N ILE A 7 28.68 -53.81 23.35
CA ILE A 7 29.56 -54.89 22.88
C ILE A 7 29.39 -55.15 21.39
N ASP A 8 28.15 -55.25 20.91
CA ASP A 8 27.86 -55.54 19.49
C ASP A 8 28.37 -54.42 18.57
N ILE A 9 28.19 -53.16 18.98
CA ILE A 9 28.68 -52.01 18.22
C ILE A 9 30.20 -51.94 18.26
N ALA A 10 30.83 -52.12 19.43
CA ALA A 10 32.27 -52.11 19.60
C ALA A 10 32.96 -53.17 18.73
N LYS A 11 32.42 -54.39 18.71
CA LYS A 11 32.87 -55.46 17.80
C LYS A 11 32.74 -55.09 16.33
N ARG A 12 31.67 -54.38 15.95
CA ARG A 12 31.42 -54.00 14.55
C ARG A 12 32.39 -52.91 14.05
N ILE A 13 32.89 -52.05 14.94
CA ILE A 13 33.84 -50.97 14.63
C ILE A 13 35.28 -51.29 15.06
N ASP A 14 35.53 -52.53 15.48
CA ASP A 14 36.85 -53.05 15.86
C ASP A 14 37.56 -52.21 16.93
N ILE A 15 36.87 -51.98 18.06
CA ILE A 15 37.46 -51.36 19.25
C ILE A 15 37.10 -52.13 20.54
N PRO A 16 37.94 -52.02 21.60
CA PRO A 16 37.60 -52.59 22.90
C PRO A 16 36.29 -51.99 23.45
N PRO A 17 35.36 -52.81 23.98
CA PRO A 17 34.12 -52.32 24.56
C PRO A 17 34.31 -51.27 25.66
N GLU A 18 35.39 -51.35 26.44
CA GLU A 18 35.71 -50.45 27.55
C GLU A 18 35.95 -49.01 27.05
N GLU A 19 36.65 -48.85 25.92
CA GLU A 19 36.82 -47.56 25.27
C GLU A 19 35.50 -47.01 24.73
N PHE A 20 34.62 -47.90 24.26
CA PHE A 20 33.34 -47.51 23.68
C PHE A 20 32.31 -47.10 24.73
N VAL A 21 32.31 -47.73 25.91
CA VAL A 21 31.46 -47.34 27.06
C VAL A 21 31.73 -45.88 27.45
N GLY A 22 33.00 -45.47 27.49
CA GLY A 22 33.40 -44.13 27.91
C GLY A 22 32.81 -43.00 27.06
N ILE A 23 32.55 -43.29 25.77
CA ILE A 23 32.08 -42.31 24.78
C ILE A 23 30.61 -42.48 24.38
N THR A 24 29.89 -43.37 25.07
CA THR A 24 28.48 -43.67 24.79
C THR A 24 27.58 -43.13 25.89
N ARG A 25 26.50 -42.43 25.52
CA ARG A 25 25.49 -41.90 26.43
C ARG A 25 24.09 -42.15 25.91
N ALA A 26 23.17 -42.50 26.79
CA ALA A 26 21.74 -42.56 26.49
C ALA A 26 21.05 -41.38 27.20
N VAL A 27 20.27 -40.61 26.45
CA VAL A 27 19.51 -39.48 26.96
C VAL A 27 18.03 -39.78 26.74
N VAL A 28 17.23 -39.77 27.80
CA VAL A 28 15.79 -39.99 27.72
C VAL A 28 15.10 -38.63 27.86
N HIS A 29 14.21 -38.33 26.94
CA HIS A 29 13.37 -37.14 26.97
C HIS A 29 11.94 -37.55 27.25
N GLN A 30 11.38 -36.96 28.31
CA GLN A 30 9.95 -36.97 28.54
C GLN A 30 9.35 -35.78 27.80
N GLN A 31 8.44 -36.06 26.86
CA GLN A 31 7.78 -35.01 26.09
C GLN A 31 6.43 -34.69 26.72
N GLU A 32 6.18 -33.40 26.94
CA GLU A 32 4.90 -32.92 27.45
C GLU A 32 3.78 -33.27 26.44
N GLN A 33 2.89 -34.18 26.82
CA GLN A 33 1.84 -34.74 25.94
C GLN A 33 0.59 -33.84 25.85
N THR A 34 0.71 -32.53 26.13
CA THR A 34 -0.41 -31.59 26.20
C THR A 34 -0.95 -31.14 24.82
N GLY A 35 -0.36 -31.59 23.70
CA GLY A 35 -0.71 -31.15 22.34
C GLY A 35 -1.15 -32.23 21.34
N LYS A 36 -1.89 -31.84 20.29
CA LYS A 36 -2.37 -32.69 19.17
C LYS A 36 -1.27 -33.23 18.21
N ARG A 37 0.03 -33.02 18.49
CA ARG A 37 1.13 -33.43 17.60
C ARG A 37 2.01 -34.47 18.27
N GLY A 38 1.96 -35.68 17.71
CA GLY A 38 2.63 -36.86 18.21
C GLY A 38 4.15 -36.78 18.07
N SER A 39 4.80 -36.81 19.22
CA SER A 39 6.07 -37.48 19.46
C SER A 39 5.98 -37.87 20.94
N GLY A 40 6.03 -39.18 21.20
CA GLY A 40 6.01 -39.68 22.58
C GLY A 40 7.32 -39.36 23.30
N ASP A 41 7.45 -39.86 24.51
CA ASP A 41 8.76 -39.96 25.16
C ASP A 41 9.72 -40.72 24.24
N HIS A 42 10.96 -40.23 24.17
CA HIS A 42 11.95 -40.79 23.24
C HIS A 42 13.34 -40.80 23.88
N MET A 43 14.20 -41.66 23.34
CA MET A 43 15.58 -41.78 23.80
C MET A 43 16.54 -41.49 22.64
N HIS A 44 17.56 -40.68 22.92
CA HIS A 44 18.71 -40.49 22.05
C HIS A 44 19.88 -41.35 22.53
N LEU A 45 20.49 -42.06 21.59
CA LEU A 45 21.78 -42.70 21.79
C LEU A 45 22.87 -41.81 21.19
N VAL A 46 23.70 -41.23 22.04
CA VAL A 46 24.82 -40.35 21.68
C VAL A 46 26.10 -41.18 21.69
N LEU A 47 26.78 -41.22 20.55
CA LEU A 47 28.03 -41.96 20.35
C LEU A 47 29.14 -40.96 19.98
N GLY A 48 30.21 -40.91 20.77
CA GLY A 48 31.38 -40.09 20.48
C GLY A 48 32.06 -40.54 19.18
N LYS A 49 32.43 -39.59 18.33
CA LYS A 49 33.19 -39.85 17.10
C LYS A 49 34.67 -40.13 17.34
N PHE A 50 35.15 -39.81 18.53
CA PHE A 50 36.53 -40.02 18.96
C PHE A 50 36.50 -40.83 20.25
N THR A 51 37.45 -41.75 20.41
CA THR A 51 37.71 -42.41 21.69
C THR A 51 38.30 -41.43 22.70
N ASN A 52 38.37 -41.82 23.97
CA ASN A 52 39.06 -41.02 25.00
C ASN A 52 40.56 -40.84 24.71
N SER A 53 41.16 -41.74 23.92
CA SER A 53 42.53 -41.65 23.42
C SER A 53 42.68 -40.80 22.14
N GLY A 54 41.59 -40.23 21.61
CA GLY A 54 41.59 -39.39 20.42
C GLY A 54 41.53 -40.12 19.08
N LYS A 55 41.31 -41.45 19.07
CA LYS A 55 41.15 -42.23 17.82
C LYS A 55 39.81 -41.89 17.17
N TYR A 56 39.86 -41.45 15.91
CA TYR A 56 38.65 -41.19 15.12
C TYR A 56 37.95 -42.49 14.69
N LEU A 57 36.61 -42.51 14.78
CA LEU A 57 35.75 -43.64 14.45
C LEU A 57 34.89 -43.34 13.21
N PRO A 58 35.46 -43.38 11.98
CA PRO A 58 34.74 -43.05 10.75
C PRO A 58 33.58 -44.01 10.47
N ASP A 59 33.69 -45.23 10.96
CA ASP A 59 32.79 -46.32 10.61
C ASP A 59 31.44 -46.24 11.34
N LEU A 60 31.35 -45.46 12.42
CA LEU A 60 30.10 -45.21 13.15
C LEU A 60 28.96 -44.70 12.26
N GLN A 61 29.30 -43.98 11.18
CA GLN A 61 28.31 -43.42 10.25
C GLN A 61 27.98 -44.36 9.07
N ARG A 62 28.67 -45.50 8.94
CA ARG A 62 28.40 -46.45 7.86
C ARG A 62 27.06 -47.12 8.07
N LYS A 63 26.31 -47.34 6.97
CA LYS A 63 24.99 -47.99 6.97
C LYS A 63 24.98 -49.33 7.72
N GLY A 64 26.05 -50.12 7.59
CA GLY A 64 26.18 -51.40 8.28
C GLY A 64 26.24 -51.27 9.80
N VAL A 65 26.98 -50.28 10.32
CA VAL A 65 27.05 -50.02 11.77
C VAL A 65 25.72 -49.48 12.28
N LEU A 66 25.10 -48.55 11.55
CA LEU A 66 23.76 -48.04 11.88
C LEU A 66 22.70 -49.15 11.92
N HIS A 67 22.82 -50.16 11.06
CA HIS A 67 21.95 -51.33 11.10
C HIS A 67 22.20 -52.17 12.36
N THR A 68 23.46 -52.48 12.69
CA THR A 68 23.83 -53.20 13.92
C THR A 68 23.30 -52.47 15.16
N ILE A 69 23.48 -51.15 15.25
CA ILE A 69 22.96 -50.33 16.36
C ILE A 69 21.45 -50.55 16.54
N LYS A 70 20.68 -50.49 15.45
CA LYS A 70 19.21 -50.69 15.50
C LYS A 70 18.83 -52.09 15.95
N VAL A 71 19.47 -53.12 15.39
CA VAL A 71 19.15 -54.52 15.71
C VAL A 71 19.50 -54.83 17.16
N SER A 72 20.70 -54.47 17.61
CA SER A 72 21.14 -54.70 18.99
C SER A 72 20.28 -53.91 19.98
N PHE A 73 19.89 -52.68 19.64
CA PHE A 73 18.97 -51.90 20.46
C PHE A 73 17.59 -52.58 20.60
N ASN A 74 16.97 -52.99 19.49
CA ASN A 74 15.68 -53.68 19.51
C ASN A 74 15.75 -54.99 20.29
N ALA A 75 16.83 -55.75 20.14
CA ALA A 75 17.05 -56.98 20.91
C ALA A 75 17.15 -56.69 22.41
N ALA A 76 17.89 -55.66 22.81
CA ALA A 76 18.00 -55.25 24.21
C ALA A 76 16.68 -54.74 24.79
N VAL A 77 15.88 -53.98 24.02
CA VAL A 77 14.55 -53.52 24.44
C VAL A 77 13.62 -54.72 24.63
N ARG A 78 13.63 -55.68 23.71
CA ARG A 78 12.83 -56.90 23.82
C ARG A 78 13.22 -57.72 25.05
N GLU A 79 14.51 -57.84 25.32
CA GLU A 79 15.04 -58.59 26.48
C GLU A 79 14.68 -57.92 27.81
N VAL A 80 14.83 -56.60 27.91
CA VAL A 80 14.64 -55.86 29.17
C VAL A 80 13.18 -55.50 29.42
N MET A 81 12.45 -55.07 28.39
CA MET A 81 11.09 -54.55 28.51
C MET A 81 10.01 -55.55 28.05
N GLY A 82 10.40 -56.66 27.42
CA GLY A 82 9.44 -57.60 26.82
C GLY A 82 8.70 -57.06 25.59
N VAL A 83 9.10 -55.90 25.06
CA VAL A 83 8.43 -55.23 23.94
C VAL A 83 9.16 -55.53 22.63
N ASP A 84 8.42 -56.02 21.63
CA ASP A 84 8.95 -56.21 20.28
C ASP A 84 8.46 -55.11 19.34
N HIS A 85 9.37 -54.46 18.62
CA HIS A 85 9.04 -53.51 17.57
C HIS A 85 8.20 -54.13 16.44
N SER A 86 8.30 -55.44 16.21
CA SER A 86 7.54 -56.15 15.17
C SER A 86 6.04 -56.21 15.45
N THR A 87 5.65 -56.06 16.72
CA THR A 87 4.24 -56.03 17.14
C THR A 87 3.67 -54.61 17.15
N TYR A 88 4.45 -53.59 16.77
CA TYR A 88 3.97 -52.22 16.75
C TYR A 88 3.03 -51.98 15.57
N GLU A 89 1.75 -51.76 15.88
CA GLU A 89 0.76 -51.29 14.91
C GLU A 89 0.58 -49.78 15.05
N ALA A 90 0.95 -49.04 14.00
CA ALA A 90 0.74 -47.59 13.96
C ALA A 90 -0.77 -47.28 13.95
N LYS A 91 -1.30 -46.74 15.06
CA LYS A 91 -2.66 -46.20 15.09
C LYS A 91 -2.77 -45.04 14.11
N LYS A 92 -3.60 -45.21 13.08
CA LYS A 92 -3.89 -44.15 12.13
C LYS A 92 -4.79 -43.12 12.82
N ASN A 93 -4.42 -41.85 12.76
CA ASN A 93 -5.26 -40.74 13.24
C ASN A 93 -6.36 -40.34 12.24
N TYR A 94 -6.65 -41.20 11.26
CA TYR A 94 -7.63 -40.97 10.20
C TYR A 94 -8.23 -42.31 9.76
N GLU A 95 -9.50 -42.28 9.37
CA GLU A 95 -10.18 -43.42 8.77
C GLU A 95 -9.82 -43.55 7.27
N GLY A 96 -9.63 -44.78 6.79
CA GLY A 96 -9.38 -45.09 5.38
C GLY A 96 -7.91 -45.09 4.93
N VAL A 97 -7.69 -44.85 3.63
CA VAL A 97 -6.36 -44.77 3.00
C VAL A 97 -5.85 -43.33 3.10
N ALA A 98 -4.63 -43.13 3.60
CA ALA A 98 -4.03 -41.80 3.65
C ALA A 98 -4.04 -41.20 2.25
N LYS A 99 -4.78 -40.10 2.06
CA LYS A 99 -4.65 -39.30 0.84
C LYS A 99 -3.19 -38.89 0.74
N LYS A 100 -2.52 -39.34 -0.31
CA LYS A 100 -1.12 -39.02 -0.59
C LYS A 100 -1.00 -37.50 -0.52
N LYS A 101 -0.24 -36.97 0.46
CA LYS A 101 -0.08 -35.52 0.59
C LYS A 101 0.37 -34.96 -0.75
N ALA A 102 -0.28 -33.89 -1.20
CA ALA A 102 0.15 -33.20 -2.40
C ALA A 102 1.65 -32.85 -2.24
N PRO A 103 2.49 -33.13 -3.25
CA PRO A 103 3.89 -32.74 -3.22
C PRO A 103 4.01 -31.25 -2.91
N GLN A 104 4.99 -30.87 -2.07
CA GLN A 104 5.17 -29.48 -1.64
C GLN A 104 5.26 -28.49 -2.82
N TRP A 105 5.84 -28.91 -3.96
CA TRP A 105 5.93 -28.08 -5.15
C TRP A 105 4.56 -27.72 -5.75
N LYS A 106 3.58 -28.65 -5.74
CA LYS A 106 2.22 -28.38 -6.23
C LYS A 106 1.53 -27.34 -5.36
N THR A 107 1.68 -27.47 -4.04
CA THR A 107 1.09 -26.54 -3.07
C THR A 107 1.74 -25.16 -3.14
N LYS A 108 3.06 -25.09 -3.34
CA LYS A 108 3.78 -23.82 -3.53
C LYS A 108 3.39 -23.13 -4.84
N ALA A 109 3.39 -23.86 -5.96
CA ALA A 109 3.00 -23.31 -7.26
C ALA A 109 1.56 -22.79 -7.28
N ALA A 110 0.62 -23.49 -6.62
CA ALA A 110 -0.76 -23.02 -6.48
C ALA A 110 -0.85 -21.69 -5.71
N ARG A 111 -0.14 -21.58 -4.57
CA ARG A 111 -0.10 -20.35 -3.77
C ARG A 111 0.58 -19.18 -4.50
N GLU A 112 1.67 -19.44 -5.21
CA GLU A 112 2.33 -18.42 -6.02
C GLU A 112 1.42 -17.91 -7.13
N ARG A 113 0.66 -18.81 -7.77
CA ARG A 113 -0.33 -18.43 -8.80
C ARG A 113 -1.50 -17.64 -8.23
N GLU A 114 -2.00 -18.00 -7.04
CA GLU A 114 -3.01 -17.21 -6.33
C GLU A 114 -2.50 -15.80 -6.02
N ALA A 115 -1.29 -15.69 -5.47
CA ALA A 115 -0.68 -14.39 -5.15
C ALA A 115 -0.43 -13.52 -6.40
N LEU A 116 -0.08 -14.13 -7.54
CA LEU A 116 0.06 -13.42 -8.81
C LEU A 116 -1.30 -12.90 -9.31
N ASN A 117 -2.35 -13.73 -9.23
CA ASN A 117 -3.70 -13.31 -9.63
C ASN A 117 -4.23 -12.16 -8.77
N GLU A 118 -3.99 -12.21 -7.45
CA GLU A 118 -4.37 -11.12 -6.53
C GLU A 118 -3.66 -9.81 -6.88
N LYS A 119 -2.34 -9.86 -7.17
CA LYS A 119 -1.59 -8.68 -7.61
C LYS A 119 -2.11 -8.14 -8.94
N GLU A 120 -2.43 -8.99 -9.89
CA GLU A 120 -2.98 -8.58 -11.19
C GLU A 120 -4.33 -7.87 -11.02
N GLN A 121 -5.21 -8.39 -10.16
CA GLN A 121 -6.48 -7.74 -9.84
C GLN A 121 -6.29 -6.37 -9.18
N GLN A 122 -5.36 -6.26 -8.22
CA GLN A 122 -5.05 -4.98 -7.58
C GLN A 122 -4.50 -3.95 -8.57
N LEU A 123 -3.66 -4.37 -9.53
CA LEU A 123 -3.15 -3.49 -10.58
C LEU A 123 -4.26 -3.01 -11.52
N LYS A 124 -5.19 -3.89 -11.90
CA LYS A 124 -6.36 -3.50 -12.73
C LYS A 124 -7.25 -2.49 -12.02
N GLN A 125 -7.51 -2.67 -10.72
CA GLN A 125 -8.26 -1.69 -9.93
C GLN A 125 -7.55 -0.34 -9.87
N LYS A 126 -6.25 -0.32 -9.56
CA LYS A 126 -5.47 0.93 -9.54
C LYS A 126 -5.45 1.66 -10.88
N ASN A 127 -5.33 0.93 -11.99
CA ASN A 127 -5.35 1.52 -13.32
C ASN A 127 -6.71 2.16 -13.64
N ASN A 128 -7.81 1.51 -13.25
CA ASN A 128 -9.15 2.09 -13.40
C ASN A 128 -9.31 3.36 -12.54
N ASP A 129 -8.86 3.34 -11.29
CA ASP A 129 -8.93 4.50 -10.39
C ASP A 129 -8.11 5.69 -10.91
N LEU A 130 -6.94 5.41 -11.52
CA LEU A 130 -6.11 6.43 -12.16
C LEU A 130 -6.82 7.05 -13.37
N GLY A 131 -7.46 6.22 -14.22
CA GLY A 131 -8.22 6.72 -15.37
C GLY A 131 -9.40 7.61 -14.96
N ILE A 132 -10.09 7.28 -13.87
CA ILE A 132 -11.17 8.11 -13.31
C ILE A 132 -10.60 9.45 -12.82
N LYS A 133 -9.47 9.44 -12.09
CA LYS A 133 -8.82 10.67 -11.62
C LYS A 133 -8.34 11.57 -12.75
N GLU A 134 -7.83 10.98 -13.83
CA GLU A 134 -7.36 11.73 -15.00
C GLU A 134 -8.54 12.43 -15.70
N MET A 135 -9.67 11.74 -15.84
CA MET A 135 -10.91 12.33 -16.35
C MET A 135 -11.44 13.45 -15.44
N ASP A 136 -11.45 13.24 -14.12
CA ASP A 136 -11.85 14.28 -13.15
C ASP A 136 -10.98 15.54 -13.23
N LEU A 137 -9.66 15.36 -13.43
CA LEU A 137 -8.73 16.47 -13.60
C LEU A 137 -8.97 17.21 -14.92
N TYR A 138 -9.26 16.49 -16.00
CA TYR A 138 -9.59 17.07 -17.30
C TYR A 138 -10.85 17.95 -17.21
N PHE A 139 -11.93 17.45 -16.61
CA PHE A 139 -13.16 18.24 -16.42
C PHE A 139 -12.94 19.47 -15.53
N LYS A 140 -12.22 19.32 -14.41
CA LYS A 140 -11.86 20.46 -13.57
C LYS A 140 -11.02 21.50 -14.30
N GLY A 141 -10.12 21.08 -15.18
CA GLY A 141 -9.32 21.98 -16.02
C GLY A 141 -10.19 22.78 -16.99
N ALA A 142 -11.18 22.15 -17.61
CA ALA A 142 -12.14 22.82 -18.49
C ALA A 142 -12.98 23.87 -17.75
N ASP A 143 -13.49 23.55 -16.57
CA ASP A 143 -14.25 24.48 -15.72
C ASP A 143 -13.41 25.69 -15.29
N LEU A 144 -12.12 25.47 -14.98
CA LEU A 144 -11.20 26.54 -14.62
C LEU A 144 -10.94 27.49 -15.79
N GLU A 145 -10.78 26.98 -17.01
CA GLU A 145 -10.58 27.80 -18.21
C GLU A 145 -11.79 28.68 -18.51
N GLU A 146 -13.01 28.16 -18.34
CA GLU A 146 -14.24 28.94 -18.48
C GLU A 146 -14.34 30.05 -17.43
N ARG A 147 -14.02 29.71 -16.17
CA ARG A 147 -14.02 30.68 -15.06
C ARG A 147 -12.96 31.78 -15.22
N GLU A 148 -11.79 31.46 -15.78
CA GLU A 148 -10.77 32.47 -16.12
C GLU A 148 -11.25 33.45 -17.19
N LYS A 149 -11.97 32.95 -18.22
CA LYS A 149 -12.57 33.81 -19.26
C LYS A 149 -13.62 34.75 -18.68
N GLU A 150 -14.47 34.26 -17.77
CA GLU A 150 -15.44 35.11 -17.05
C GLU A 150 -14.76 36.16 -16.18
N LEU A 151 -13.72 35.77 -15.43
CA LEU A 151 -12.95 36.69 -14.59
C LEU A 151 -12.26 37.77 -15.43
N GLY A 152 -11.76 37.41 -16.61
CA GLY A 152 -11.17 38.34 -17.58
C GLY A 152 -12.20 39.38 -18.07
N LYS A 153 -13.43 38.94 -18.39
CA LYS A 153 -14.53 39.84 -18.74
C LYS A 153 -14.89 40.79 -17.59
N GLN A 154 -15.03 40.26 -16.37
CA GLN A 154 -15.31 41.07 -15.18
C GLN A 154 -14.20 42.10 -14.91
N THR A 155 -12.94 41.69 -15.02
CA THR A 155 -11.78 42.58 -14.83
C THR A 155 -11.74 43.71 -15.86
N LYS A 156 -12.09 43.41 -17.11
CA LYS A 156 -12.22 44.42 -18.17
C LYS A 156 -13.32 45.42 -17.83
N TYR A 157 -14.49 44.93 -17.37
CA TYR A 157 -15.62 45.77 -16.99
C TYR A 157 -15.32 46.69 -15.80
N THR A 158 -14.72 46.16 -14.72
CA THR A 158 -14.33 46.96 -13.55
C THR A 158 -13.31 48.04 -13.92
N THR A 159 -12.39 47.75 -14.84
CA THR A 159 -11.42 48.74 -15.34
C THR A 159 -12.11 49.87 -16.13
N MET A 160 -13.13 49.55 -16.93
CA MET A 160 -13.91 50.55 -17.67
C MET A 160 -14.72 51.44 -16.73
N LEU A 161 -15.35 50.86 -15.69
CA LEU A 161 -16.07 51.61 -14.66
C LEU A 161 -15.12 52.54 -13.87
N ALA A 162 -13.94 52.05 -13.50
CA ALA A 162 -12.94 52.88 -12.81
C ALA A 162 -12.52 54.09 -13.65
N LYS A 163 -12.31 53.90 -14.97
CA LYS A 163 -12.02 55.00 -15.90
C LYS A 163 -13.17 55.99 -15.99
N LEU A 164 -14.42 55.52 -16.06
CA LEU A 164 -15.60 56.37 -16.06
C LEU A 164 -15.66 57.21 -14.78
N GLY A 165 -15.44 56.61 -13.61
CA GLY A 165 -15.39 57.32 -12.33
C GLY A 165 -14.34 58.44 -12.32
N ILE A 166 -13.17 58.23 -12.90
CA ILE A 166 -12.14 59.27 -13.06
C ILE A 166 -12.64 60.42 -13.96
N TYR A 167 -13.34 60.11 -15.06
CA TYR A 167 -13.86 61.15 -15.95
C TYR A 167 -14.98 61.96 -15.31
N LEU A 168 -15.89 61.30 -14.58
CA LEU A 168 -16.97 61.96 -13.85
C LEU A 168 -16.43 62.88 -12.76
N LYS A 169 -15.42 62.45 -12.00
CA LYS A 169 -14.76 63.31 -11.01
C LYS A 169 -14.15 64.56 -11.65
N LYS A 170 -13.41 64.39 -12.75
CA LYS A 170 -12.80 65.53 -13.47
C LYS A 170 -13.82 66.47 -14.12
N LEU A 171 -15.02 65.95 -14.41
CA LEU A 171 -16.13 66.73 -14.94
C LEU A 171 -16.75 67.59 -13.83
N ASP A 172 -16.92 67.03 -12.64
CA ASP A 172 -17.37 67.74 -11.43
C ASP A 172 -16.38 68.85 -11.04
N ASP A 173 -15.09 68.52 -10.95
CA ASP A 173 -14.03 69.50 -10.66
C ASP A 173 -14.05 70.67 -11.67
N ALA A 174 -14.20 70.38 -12.97
CA ALA A 174 -14.22 71.40 -14.02
C ALA A 174 -15.51 72.26 -14.00
N PHE A 175 -16.63 71.70 -13.54
CA PHE A 175 -17.87 72.43 -13.34
C PHE A 175 -17.74 73.42 -12.18
N VAL A 176 -17.20 72.97 -11.04
CA VAL A 176 -16.92 73.83 -9.88
C VAL A 176 -15.95 74.96 -10.22
N GLU A 177 -14.94 74.69 -11.06
CA GLU A 177 -13.96 75.68 -11.51
C GLU A 177 -14.47 76.61 -12.64
N GLY A 178 -15.66 76.38 -13.20
CA GLY A 178 -16.19 77.16 -14.33
C GLY A 178 -15.44 76.97 -15.66
N ASN A 179 -14.65 75.91 -15.81
CA ASN A 179 -13.82 75.65 -16.98
C ASN A 179 -14.59 74.88 -18.06
N GLU A 180 -15.39 75.59 -18.84
CA GLU A 180 -16.30 75.03 -19.85
C GLU A 180 -15.59 74.14 -20.89
N ARG A 181 -14.36 74.50 -21.30
CA ARG A 181 -13.57 73.72 -22.27
C ARG A 181 -13.12 72.38 -21.67
N GLN A 182 -12.78 72.36 -20.38
CA GLN A 182 -12.43 71.11 -19.70
C GLN A 182 -13.67 70.25 -19.45
N TYR A 183 -14.78 70.87 -19.04
CA TYR A 183 -16.07 70.21 -18.86
C TYR A 183 -16.53 69.47 -20.12
N LYS A 184 -16.64 70.16 -21.26
CA LYS A 184 -17.05 69.55 -22.54
C LYS A 184 -16.13 68.39 -22.98
N ARG A 185 -14.82 68.50 -22.71
CA ARG A 185 -13.85 67.43 -23.02
C ARG A 185 -14.04 66.18 -22.17
N GLN A 186 -14.25 66.33 -20.86
CA GLN A 186 -14.49 65.18 -19.99
C GLN A 186 -15.87 64.56 -20.25
N LEU A 187 -16.89 65.37 -20.55
CA LEU A 187 -18.22 64.91 -20.93
C LEU A 187 -18.17 64.01 -22.17
N ASN A 188 -17.46 64.42 -23.21
CA ASN A 188 -17.28 63.60 -24.41
C ASN A 188 -16.54 62.28 -24.14
N ARG A 189 -15.56 62.29 -23.22
CA ARG A 189 -14.82 61.07 -22.82
C ARG A 189 -15.69 60.13 -21.97
N ALA A 190 -16.46 60.67 -21.03
CA ALA A 190 -17.41 59.92 -20.23
C ALA A 190 -18.48 59.27 -21.14
N ASN A 191 -19.07 60.03 -22.06
CA ASN A 191 -20.05 59.51 -23.02
C ASN A 191 -19.47 58.44 -23.95
N LYS A 192 -18.21 58.59 -24.38
CA LYS A 192 -17.52 57.55 -25.15
C LYS A 192 -17.36 56.27 -24.31
N GLN A 193 -16.90 56.39 -23.06
CA GLN A 193 -16.71 55.26 -22.17
C GLN A 193 -18.04 54.56 -21.83
N ILE A 194 -19.14 55.32 -21.66
CA ILE A 194 -20.49 54.77 -21.44
C ILE A 194 -20.94 53.94 -22.64
N ARG A 195 -20.70 54.41 -23.88
CA ARG A 195 -21.03 53.64 -25.09
C ARG A 195 -20.21 52.35 -25.20
N GLU A 196 -18.92 52.42 -24.88
CA GLU A 196 -18.05 51.24 -24.86
C GLU A 196 -18.51 50.22 -23.81
N ILE A 197 -18.97 50.68 -22.63
CA ILE A 197 -19.55 49.81 -21.59
C ILE A 197 -20.86 49.19 -22.08
N ALA A 198 -21.77 49.97 -22.65
CA ALA A 198 -23.07 49.49 -23.15
C ALA A 198 -22.93 48.46 -24.27
N GLN A 199 -21.94 48.63 -25.17
CA GLN A 199 -21.65 47.65 -26.23
C GLN A 199 -21.11 46.33 -25.67
N GLU A 200 -20.34 46.38 -24.59
CA GLU A 200 -19.83 45.17 -23.93
C GLU A 200 -20.93 44.47 -23.11
N GLU A 201 -21.90 45.22 -22.57
CA GLU A 201 -23.10 44.65 -21.90
C GLU A 201 -24.09 44.02 -22.89
N GLU A 202 -24.31 44.63 -24.06
CA GLU A 202 -25.19 44.05 -25.08
C GLU A 202 -24.60 42.74 -25.66
N ALA A 203 -23.27 42.63 -25.68
CA ALA A 203 -22.55 41.40 -26.05
C ALA A 203 -22.45 40.37 -24.91
N ALA A 204 -22.65 40.77 -23.66
CA ALA A 204 -22.62 39.92 -22.47
C ALA A 204 -23.88 40.17 -21.66
N PHE A 205 -24.97 39.44 -21.97
CA PHE A 205 -26.24 39.51 -21.24
C PHE A 205 -26.02 39.33 -19.73
N ILE A 206 -25.80 40.44 -19.03
CA ILE A 206 -25.67 40.59 -17.59
C ILE A 206 -26.47 41.84 -17.28
N ASP A 207 -27.68 41.63 -16.79
CA ASP A 207 -28.58 42.68 -16.30
C ASP A 207 -28.00 43.18 -14.96
N THR A 208 -27.21 44.26 -14.98
CA THR A 208 -26.71 44.93 -13.77
C THR A 208 -27.59 46.16 -13.43
N PRO A 209 -28.44 46.08 -12.39
CA PRO A 209 -29.33 47.18 -11.99
C PRO A 209 -28.60 48.48 -11.63
N GLU A 210 -27.32 48.38 -11.27
CA GLU A 210 -26.47 49.49 -10.84
C GLU A 210 -26.12 50.45 -11.99
N LEU A 211 -25.91 49.94 -13.20
CA LEU A 211 -25.58 50.79 -14.36
C LEU A 211 -26.82 51.57 -14.86
N GLN A 212 -28.00 50.94 -14.78
CA GLN A 212 -29.28 51.60 -15.08
C GLN A 212 -29.56 52.74 -14.10
N ALA A 213 -29.27 52.54 -12.82
CA ALA A 213 -29.39 53.59 -11.80
C ALA A 213 -28.41 54.75 -12.04
N ALA A 214 -27.15 54.46 -12.39
CA ALA A 214 -26.14 55.47 -12.67
C ALA A 214 -26.48 56.29 -13.93
N THR A 215 -26.98 55.66 -14.98
CA THR A 215 -27.39 56.33 -16.23
C THR A 215 -28.55 57.28 -16.00
N LYS A 216 -29.51 56.88 -15.14
CA LYS A 216 -30.64 57.70 -14.74
C LYS A 216 -30.20 58.95 -13.95
N ASP A 217 -29.27 58.79 -13.00
CA ASP A 217 -28.73 59.91 -12.20
C ASP A 217 -27.95 60.92 -13.07
N ILE A 218 -27.15 60.43 -14.03
CA ILE A 218 -26.41 61.28 -14.96
C ILE A 218 -27.36 62.11 -15.84
N ASN A 219 -28.41 61.49 -16.39
CA ASN A 219 -29.38 62.20 -17.23
C ASN A 219 -30.13 63.29 -16.46
N GLN A 220 -30.49 63.03 -15.20
CA GLN A 220 -31.12 64.03 -14.33
C GLN A 220 -30.20 65.21 -14.02
N LYS A 221 -28.89 64.97 -13.85
CA LYS A 221 -27.90 66.03 -13.65
C LYS A 221 -27.70 66.88 -14.92
N ILE A 222 -27.76 66.27 -16.10
CA ILE A 222 -27.68 66.97 -17.38
C ILE A 222 -28.90 67.89 -17.58
N GLU A 223 -30.11 67.42 -17.27
CA GLU A 223 -31.33 68.22 -17.36
C GLU A 223 -31.24 69.47 -16.46
N ARG A 224 -30.83 69.31 -15.19
CA ARG A 224 -30.65 70.42 -14.26
C ARG A 224 -29.60 71.44 -14.72
N PHE A 225 -28.51 70.99 -15.35
CA PHE A 225 -27.48 71.89 -15.87
C PHE A 225 -27.99 72.71 -17.05
N ASN A 226 -28.78 72.11 -17.94
CA ASN A 226 -29.37 72.81 -19.09
C ASN A 226 -30.41 73.85 -18.64
N GLU A 227 -31.18 73.57 -17.59
CA GLU A 227 -32.13 74.51 -16.98
C GLU A 227 -31.45 75.72 -16.31
N GLN A 228 -30.21 75.56 -15.83
CA GLN A 228 -29.43 76.66 -15.22
C GLN A 228 -28.63 77.50 -16.23
N SER A 229 -28.51 77.02 -17.48
CA SER A 229 -27.67 77.62 -18.52
C SER A 229 -28.47 78.34 -19.62
N GLY A 230 -29.80 78.36 -19.52
CA GLY A 230 -30.72 79.12 -20.38
C GLY A 230 -31.32 80.31 -19.64
#